data_AF-A0A9W9WDL2-F1
#
_entry.id   AF-A0A9W9WDL2-F1
#
_cell.length_a   1.000
_cell.length_b   1.000
_cell.length_c   1.000
_cell.angle_alpha   90.00
_cell.angle_beta   90.00
_cell.angle_gamma   90.00
#
_symmetry.space_group_name_H-M   'P 1'
#
loop_
_entity.id
_entity.type
_entity.pdbx_description
1 polymer ?
#
loop_
_entity_poly.entity_id
_entity_poly.type
_entity_poly.pdbx_seq_one_letter_code
_entity_poly.pdbx_strand_id
1 'polypeptide(L)'
;MDVSSSIATWLSLAVTFVGLGSIATRFGAIVDRTDEFRDVRGIRHLGSWWHRQPHIPWYHIVKPTPIGPVISANLLHGLCGNNLVYVSRLPLSSHPVGLAAWSVLLAVIHPGSQTNQHKSSGELSSHGSVGFGHIVTITNEPFRPPPSESWADMPLRPLTRHKLTTCTVISRATLITLFCITNARPVFWYSSASGHRAAYASYCGQWRVEWPIGDLARVYFCAHDSHTLLKNPYPAKFQQRVDKCLQMLAGVIESHSSNTFKCAFPGRKSSGKWILEYAPQGFGGAHGGRHLYNMLGGKVSEVDFLAMKAINAEIESSEDMVSLNLPNKDSGVRDVTLYVRKQEAAVLNEALDKLPWTFLSWSIHRGLRDILVAFARERMDRYRNRLAETLRLAVAKWPERLEARGWDPRFVREGMAAMAASAVMAGQGNSGDVVRIVTEIAAVLSGGPVPALDETRFWRDTVPISDSPILDPMTVIALVKCFALEWSNDLNYQMYHDFPIEMYLG
;
A
#
# COMPACT_ATOMS: atom_id res chain seq x y z
N MET A 1 -33.99 -68.34 -24.55
CA MET A 1 -33.61 -67.01 -24.05
C MET A 1 -32.35 -66.60 -24.78
N ASP A 2 -32.42 -65.55 -25.58
CA ASP A 2 -31.43 -65.28 -26.61
C ASP A 2 -30.18 -64.54 -26.11
N VAL A 3 -29.06 -65.26 -26.06
CA VAL A 3 -27.74 -64.66 -25.82
C VAL A 3 -27.41 -63.61 -26.89
N SER A 4 -27.89 -63.81 -28.12
CA SER A 4 -27.75 -62.87 -29.24
C SER A 4 -28.43 -61.51 -28.97
N SER A 5 -29.64 -61.48 -28.41
CA SER A 5 -30.35 -60.21 -28.15
C SER A 5 -29.67 -59.38 -27.07
N SER A 6 -29.13 -60.05 -26.04
CA SER A 6 -28.35 -59.40 -24.98
C SER A 6 -27.05 -58.79 -25.52
N ILE A 7 -26.31 -59.52 -26.35
CA ILE A 7 -25.08 -59.02 -26.99
C ILE A 7 -25.37 -57.84 -27.91
N ALA A 8 -26.44 -57.92 -28.73
CA ALA A 8 -26.85 -56.83 -29.60
C ALA A 8 -27.24 -55.56 -28.82
N THR A 9 -27.90 -55.72 -27.66
CA THR A 9 -28.29 -54.60 -26.79
C THR A 9 -27.07 -53.95 -26.14
N TRP A 10 -26.11 -54.73 -25.66
CA TRP A 10 -24.84 -54.21 -25.13
C TRP A 10 -23.99 -53.50 -26.19
N LEU A 11 -23.92 -54.03 -27.41
CA LEU A 11 -23.24 -53.38 -28.53
C LEU A 11 -23.94 -52.08 -28.95
N SER A 12 -25.27 -52.06 -29.00
CA SER A 12 -26.05 -50.85 -29.30
C SER A 12 -25.86 -49.76 -28.24
N LEU A 13 -25.87 -50.14 -26.95
CA LEU A 13 -25.53 -49.24 -25.85
C LEU A 13 -24.10 -48.71 -25.98
N ALA A 14 -23.11 -49.59 -26.18
CA ALA A 14 -21.71 -49.18 -26.33
C ALA A 14 -21.50 -48.22 -27.52
N VAL A 15 -22.09 -48.50 -28.68
CA VAL A 15 -22.06 -47.61 -29.86
C VAL A 15 -22.75 -46.28 -29.55
N THR A 16 -23.85 -46.28 -28.79
CA THR A 16 -24.55 -45.05 -28.38
C THR A 16 -23.71 -44.22 -27.40
N PHE A 17 -23.06 -44.84 -26.41
CA PHE A 17 -22.15 -44.17 -25.48
C PHE A 17 -20.91 -43.59 -26.19
N VAL A 18 -20.29 -44.35 -27.12
CA VAL A 18 -19.16 -43.88 -27.94
C VAL A 18 -19.59 -42.75 -28.88
N GLY A 19 -20.78 -42.85 -29.48
CA GLY A 19 -21.37 -41.81 -30.33
C GLY A 19 -21.63 -40.52 -29.56
N LEU A 20 -22.31 -40.61 -28.40
CA LEU A 20 -22.55 -39.47 -27.51
C LEU A 20 -21.25 -38.85 -26.98
N GLY A 21 -20.25 -39.68 -26.62
CA GLY A 21 -18.92 -39.22 -26.22
C GLY A 21 -18.19 -38.47 -27.34
N SER A 22 -18.21 -38.99 -28.57
CA SER A 22 -17.65 -38.34 -29.76
C SER A 22 -18.35 -37.01 -30.06
N ILE A 23 -19.68 -36.97 -29.95
CA ILE A 23 -20.49 -35.74 -30.10
C ILE A 23 -20.10 -34.73 -29.01
N ALA A 24 -20.12 -35.11 -27.73
CA ALA A 24 -19.74 -34.23 -26.62
C ALA A 24 -18.33 -33.66 -26.77
N THR A 25 -17.37 -34.47 -27.20
CA THR A 25 -15.98 -34.04 -27.44
C THR A 25 -15.87 -33.06 -28.61
N ARG A 26 -16.61 -33.29 -29.71
CA ARG A 26 -16.66 -32.38 -30.86
C ARG A 26 -17.37 -31.06 -30.53
N PHE A 27 -18.47 -31.11 -29.77
CA PHE A 27 -19.15 -29.91 -29.29
C PHE A 27 -18.25 -29.10 -28.34
N GLY A 28 -17.58 -29.76 -27.38
CA GLY A 28 -16.59 -29.12 -26.52
C GLY A 28 -15.49 -28.39 -27.31
N ALA A 29 -14.96 -29.02 -28.36
CA ALA A 29 -13.97 -28.39 -29.24
C ALA A 29 -14.50 -27.20 -30.06
N ILE A 30 -15.80 -27.15 -30.38
CA ILE A 30 -16.45 -26.02 -31.07
C ILE A 30 -16.71 -24.87 -30.09
N VAL A 31 -17.19 -25.18 -28.88
CA VAL A 31 -17.38 -24.22 -27.79
C VAL A 31 -16.05 -23.60 -27.37
N ASP A 32 -14.97 -24.39 -27.29
CA ASP A 32 -13.62 -23.89 -27.02
C ASP A 32 -13.09 -22.96 -28.12
N ARG A 33 -13.47 -23.15 -29.38
CA ARG A 33 -13.08 -22.26 -30.50
C ARG A 33 -13.85 -20.95 -30.52
N THR A 34 -14.99 -20.88 -29.83
CA THR A 34 -15.86 -19.68 -29.77
C THR A 34 -15.76 -18.92 -28.44
N ASP A 35 -15.11 -19.50 -27.42
CA ASP A 35 -14.78 -18.82 -26.17
C ASP A 35 -13.68 -17.76 -26.38
N GLU A 36 -14.07 -16.47 -26.38
CA GLU A 36 -13.10 -15.37 -26.42
C GLU A 36 -12.06 -15.44 -25.31
N PHE A 37 -12.40 -16.00 -24.15
CA PHE A 37 -11.50 -16.05 -23.00
C PHE A 37 -10.63 -17.32 -22.96
N ARG A 38 -10.67 -18.18 -23.98
CA ARG A 38 -10.04 -19.51 -24.00
C ARG A 38 -8.62 -19.54 -23.39
N ASP A 39 -7.75 -18.65 -23.87
CA ASP A 39 -6.32 -18.63 -23.50
C ASP A 39 -6.05 -17.98 -22.13
N VAL A 40 -7.03 -17.23 -21.61
CA VAL A 40 -6.94 -16.41 -20.38
C VAL A 40 -7.90 -16.88 -19.27
N ARG A 41 -8.64 -17.98 -19.52
CA ARG A 41 -9.59 -18.57 -18.57
C ARG A 41 -8.91 -19.53 -17.59
N GLY A 42 -7.82 -20.19 -17.97
CA GLY A 42 -7.22 -21.28 -17.19
C GLY A 42 -6.47 -20.86 -15.92
N ILE A 43 -6.15 -21.85 -15.06
CA ILE A 43 -5.42 -21.68 -13.79
C ILE A 43 -4.06 -20.97 -13.95
N ARG A 44 -3.39 -21.11 -15.09
CA ARG A 44 -2.14 -20.38 -15.38
C ARG A 44 -2.35 -18.87 -15.42
N HIS A 45 -3.51 -18.41 -15.91
CA HIS A 45 -3.80 -16.98 -16.08
C HIS A 45 -4.47 -16.38 -14.85
N LEU A 46 -5.46 -17.07 -14.28
CA LEU A 46 -6.24 -16.60 -13.12
C LEU A 46 -5.64 -17.02 -11.75
N GLY A 47 -4.69 -17.95 -11.71
CA GLY A 47 -4.15 -18.48 -10.46
C GLY A 47 -5.23 -19.13 -9.58
N SER A 48 -5.15 -18.91 -8.28
CA SER A 48 -6.14 -19.37 -7.28
C SER A 48 -7.58 -18.90 -7.56
N TRP A 49 -7.76 -17.79 -8.29
CA TRP A 49 -9.07 -17.28 -8.69
C TRP A 49 -9.78 -18.17 -9.72
N TRP A 50 -9.07 -19.14 -10.31
CA TRP A 50 -9.67 -20.23 -11.09
C TRP A 50 -10.68 -21.04 -10.28
N HIS A 51 -10.39 -21.34 -9.01
CA HIS A 51 -11.30 -22.09 -8.13
C HIS A 51 -12.56 -21.29 -7.74
N ARG A 52 -12.59 -19.98 -8.05
CA ARG A 52 -13.73 -19.09 -7.82
C ARG A 52 -14.57 -18.84 -9.07
N GLN A 53 -14.22 -19.46 -10.21
CA GLN A 53 -15.05 -19.39 -11.42
C GLN A 53 -16.32 -20.22 -11.25
N PRO A 54 -17.46 -19.80 -11.83
CA PRO A 54 -18.66 -20.64 -11.86
C PRO A 54 -18.37 -21.93 -12.64
N HIS A 55 -18.90 -23.05 -12.17
CA HIS A 55 -18.87 -24.30 -12.93
C HIS A 55 -19.59 -24.11 -14.28
N ILE A 56 -18.94 -24.55 -15.36
CA ILE A 56 -19.47 -24.46 -16.73
C ILE A 56 -19.92 -25.86 -17.16
N PRO A 57 -21.24 -26.13 -17.25
CA PRO A 57 -21.73 -27.43 -17.71
C PRO A 57 -21.33 -27.69 -19.17
N TRP A 58 -21.06 -28.97 -19.49
CA TRP A 58 -20.61 -29.40 -20.83
C TRP A 58 -21.59 -29.07 -21.97
N TYR A 59 -22.86 -28.84 -21.65
CA TYR A 59 -23.92 -28.49 -22.61
C TYR A 59 -24.06 -26.97 -22.87
N HIS A 60 -23.31 -26.11 -22.18
CA HIS A 60 -23.33 -24.66 -22.44
C HIS A 60 -22.56 -24.31 -23.72
N ILE A 61 -23.29 -23.84 -24.74
CA ILE A 61 -22.72 -23.45 -26.04
C ILE A 61 -21.87 -22.17 -25.93
N VAL A 62 -22.25 -21.24 -25.04
CA VAL A 62 -21.49 -20.02 -24.74
C VAL A 62 -20.99 -20.10 -23.32
N LYS A 63 -19.66 -20.01 -23.14
CA LYS A 63 -19.05 -19.97 -21.81
C LYS A 63 -19.25 -18.58 -21.18
N PRO A 64 -19.62 -18.48 -19.90
CA PRO A 64 -19.76 -17.19 -19.22
C PRO A 64 -18.42 -16.45 -19.17
N THR A 65 -18.45 -15.12 -19.17
CA THR A 65 -17.28 -14.28 -18.92
C THR A 65 -16.60 -14.68 -17.60
N PRO A 66 -15.27 -14.90 -17.57
CA PRO A 66 -14.55 -15.13 -16.31
C PRO A 66 -14.80 -14.00 -15.32
N ILE A 67 -14.89 -14.32 -14.04
CA ILE A 67 -15.11 -13.35 -12.97
C ILE A 67 -13.84 -13.15 -12.14
N GLY A 68 -13.66 -11.96 -11.59
CA GLY A 68 -12.49 -11.61 -10.79
C GLY A 68 -12.76 -10.47 -9.82
N PRO A 69 -11.75 -10.10 -9.01
CA PRO A 69 -11.92 -9.23 -7.85
C PRO A 69 -12.29 -7.80 -8.22
N VAL A 70 -13.25 -7.25 -7.48
CA VAL A 70 -13.48 -5.80 -7.43
C VAL A 70 -12.46 -5.18 -6.47
N ILE A 71 -11.38 -4.65 -7.03
CA ILE A 71 -10.34 -3.94 -6.26
C ILE A 71 -10.76 -2.49 -6.10
N SER A 72 -10.88 -2.03 -4.87
CA SER A 72 -11.20 -0.63 -4.54
C SER A 72 -10.37 -0.17 -3.36
N ALA A 73 -9.90 1.08 -3.38
CA ALA A 73 -9.15 1.64 -2.27
C ALA A 73 -9.39 3.15 -2.08
N ASN A 74 -9.52 3.57 -0.83
CA ASN A 74 -9.75 4.96 -0.40
C ASN A 74 -9.47 5.13 1.10
N LEU A 75 -9.56 6.35 1.63
CA LEU A 75 -9.29 6.68 3.03
C LEU A 75 -10.33 6.06 3.99
N LEU A 76 -11.61 6.03 3.57
CA LEU A 76 -12.73 5.62 4.43
C LEU A 76 -12.83 4.10 4.62
N HIS A 77 -12.54 3.33 3.58
CA HIS A 77 -12.73 1.87 3.54
C HIS A 77 -11.42 1.07 3.44
N GLY A 78 -10.26 1.74 3.46
CA GLY A 78 -8.97 1.10 3.22
C GLY A 78 -8.87 0.47 1.83
N LEU A 79 -8.06 -0.59 1.70
CA LEU A 79 -7.98 -1.43 0.49
C LEU A 79 -8.94 -2.61 0.64
N CYS A 80 -9.95 -2.69 -0.22
CA CYS A 80 -10.92 -3.78 -0.25
C CYS A 80 -11.56 -4.07 1.12
N GLY A 81 -11.93 -3.01 1.86
CA GLY A 81 -12.49 -3.10 3.21
C GLY A 81 -11.46 -3.21 4.35
N ASN A 82 -10.16 -3.28 4.04
CA ASN A 82 -9.10 -3.48 5.01
C ASN A 82 -8.21 -2.23 5.09
N ASN A 83 -8.29 -1.48 6.21
CA ASN A 83 -7.37 -0.37 6.47
C ASN A 83 -5.96 -0.85 6.87
N LEU A 84 -5.86 -2.07 7.40
CA LEU A 84 -4.60 -2.74 7.71
C LEU A 84 -4.35 -3.83 6.66
N VAL A 85 -3.20 -3.76 5.98
CA VAL A 85 -2.77 -4.77 5.02
C VAL A 85 -1.32 -5.18 5.27
N TYR A 86 -0.96 -6.37 4.84
CA TYR A 86 0.43 -6.82 4.84
C TYR A 86 0.97 -6.80 3.41
N VAL A 87 2.22 -6.41 3.26
CA VAL A 87 2.90 -6.26 1.96
C VAL A 87 4.14 -7.13 1.93
N SER A 88 4.37 -7.81 0.80
CA SER A 88 5.55 -8.65 0.56
C SER A 88 6.30 -8.21 -0.70
N ARG A 89 7.62 -8.41 -0.71
CA ARG A 89 8.47 -8.10 -1.89
C ARG A 89 8.20 -9.05 -3.06
N LEU A 90 7.91 -10.31 -2.75
CA LEU A 90 7.63 -11.39 -3.69
C LEU A 90 6.18 -11.84 -3.49
N PRO A 91 5.53 -12.43 -4.51
CA PRO A 91 4.23 -13.06 -4.34
C PRO A 91 4.33 -14.16 -3.27
N LEU A 92 3.56 -14.04 -2.19
CA LEU A 92 3.45 -15.07 -1.16
C LEU A 92 2.10 -15.76 -1.33
N SER A 93 2.12 -17.01 -1.77
CA SER A 93 0.89 -17.77 -1.92
C SER A 93 1.10 -19.24 -1.63
N SER A 94 0.19 -19.80 -0.83
CA SER A 94 -0.02 -21.25 -0.69
C SER A 94 -0.68 -21.89 -1.92
N HIS A 95 -0.93 -21.09 -2.97
CA HIS A 95 -1.71 -21.43 -4.15
C HIS A 95 -1.05 -20.85 -5.42
N PRO A 96 -1.40 -21.31 -6.64
CA PRO A 96 -0.85 -20.76 -7.88
C PRO A 96 -1.16 -19.26 -8.04
N VAL A 97 -0.13 -18.47 -8.39
CA VAL A 97 -0.29 -17.06 -8.80
C VAL A 97 -0.64 -17.01 -10.28
N GLY A 98 -1.64 -16.22 -10.66
CA GLY A 98 -2.01 -16.00 -12.05
C GLY A 98 -1.06 -15.03 -12.76
N LEU A 99 -1.10 -15.03 -14.10
CA LEU A 99 -0.33 -14.08 -14.93
C LEU A 99 -0.97 -12.69 -15.04
N ALA A 100 -2.27 -12.55 -14.76
CA ALA A 100 -2.94 -11.24 -14.78
C ALA A 100 -2.42 -10.33 -13.66
N ALA A 101 -2.16 -9.04 -13.94
CA ALA A 101 -1.50 -8.15 -12.98
C ALA A 101 -2.27 -7.99 -11.66
N TRP A 102 -3.61 -8.01 -11.69
CA TRP A 102 -4.43 -7.99 -10.48
C TRP A 102 -4.27 -9.26 -9.63
N SER A 103 -4.02 -10.42 -10.24
CA SER A 103 -3.76 -11.66 -9.50
C SER A 103 -2.36 -11.66 -8.87
N VAL A 104 -1.37 -11.08 -9.55
CA VAL A 104 -0.01 -10.89 -9.01
C VAL A 104 -0.04 -9.88 -7.86
N LEU A 105 -0.76 -8.76 -8.03
CA LEU A 105 -0.93 -7.71 -7.03
C LEU A 105 -1.55 -8.23 -5.73
N LEU A 106 -2.63 -9.00 -5.82
CA LEU A 106 -3.29 -9.60 -4.65
C LEU A 106 -2.54 -10.80 -4.05
N ALA A 107 -1.40 -11.19 -4.65
CA ALA A 107 -0.44 -12.12 -4.06
C ALA A 107 0.78 -11.40 -3.42
N VAL A 108 0.96 -10.09 -3.62
CA VAL A 108 1.96 -9.27 -2.91
C VAL A 108 1.37 -8.35 -1.84
N ILE A 109 0.09 -8.00 -1.95
CA ILE A 109 -0.68 -7.33 -0.90
C ILE A 109 -1.68 -8.32 -0.33
N HIS A 110 -1.64 -8.51 0.98
CA HIS A 110 -2.41 -9.49 1.75
C HIS A 110 -3.37 -8.75 2.70
N PRO A 111 -4.57 -9.28 2.97
CA PRO A 111 -5.45 -8.70 3.97
C PRO A 111 -4.79 -8.81 5.37
N GLY A 112 -5.15 -7.89 6.26
CA GLY A 112 -4.90 -8.09 7.69
C GLY A 112 -5.73 -9.27 8.22
N SER A 113 -5.23 -10.00 9.20
CA SER A 113 -6.06 -10.95 9.93
C SER A 113 -7.20 -10.19 10.61
N GLN A 114 -8.44 -10.47 10.23
CA GLN A 114 -9.60 -9.81 10.83
C GLN A 114 -9.76 -10.28 12.28
N THR A 115 -9.28 -9.49 13.23
CA THR A 115 -9.82 -9.51 14.60
C THR A 115 -11.22 -8.93 14.53
N ASN A 116 -12.22 -9.79 14.74
CA ASN A 116 -13.65 -9.52 14.59
C ASN A 116 -14.05 -8.11 15.05
N GLN A 117 -14.30 -7.21 14.08
CA GLN A 117 -15.13 -6.05 14.36
C GLN A 117 -16.56 -6.55 14.52
N HIS A 118 -17.04 -6.57 15.77
CA HIS A 118 -18.45 -6.81 16.08
C HIS A 118 -19.32 -5.86 15.26
N LYS A 119 -20.04 -6.39 14.27
CA LYS A 119 -21.19 -5.71 13.69
C LYS A 119 -22.31 -5.70 14.73
N SER A 120 -22.38 -4.62 15.50
CA SER A 120 -23.58 -4.26 16.27
C SER A 120 -24.68 -3.77 15.32
N SER A 121 -25.29 -4.72 14.61
CA SER A 121 -26.60 -4.52 13.97
C SER A 121 -27.63 -5.32 14.75
N GLY A 122 -28.61 -4.62 15.31
CA GLY A 122 -29.52 -5.14 16.33
C GLY A 122 -30.43 -6.29 15.89
N GLU A 123 -31.04 -6.90 16.90
CA GLU A 123 -31.98 -8.01 16.79
C GLU A 123 -33.22 -7.66 15.96
N LEU A 124 -33.64 -8.58 15.09
CA LEU A 124 -35.06 -8.93 15.04
C LEU A 124 -35.22 -10.41 14.63
N SER A 125 -35.84 -11.19 15.50
CA SER A 125 -36.16 -12.60 15.27
C SER A 125 -37.63 -12.74 14.87
N SER A 126 -37.92 -13.60 13.88
CA SER A 126 -38.88 -14.73 14.01
C SER A 126 -39.32 -15.36 12.67
N HIS A 127 -39.15 -16.69 12.61
CA HIS A 127 -39.95 -17.74 11.94
C HIS A 127 -40.47 -17.63 10.49
N GLY A 128 -40.10 -18.65 9.69
CA GLY A 128 -40.76 -19.10 8.44
C GLY A 128 -39.94 -20.25 7.81
N SER A 129 -40.55 -21.34 7.34
CA SER A 129 -39.86 -22.65 7.18
C SER A 129 -40.10 -23.41 5.86
N VAL A 130 -39.06 -24.09 5.35
CA VAL A 130 -39.08 -25.18 4.31
C VAL A 130 -39.57 -24.74 2.91
N GLY A 131 -39.10 -25.20 1.75
CA GLY A 131 -38.03 -26.11 1.28
C GLY A 131 -37.89 -25.87 -0.25
N PHE A 132 -37.15 -26.58 -1.11
CA PHE A 132 -36.27 -27.77 -1.04
C PHE A 132 -34.97 -27.42 -1.85
N GLY A 133 -33.85 -28.14 -1.77
CA GLY A 133 -33.59 -29.43 -2.43
C GLY A 133 -32.52 -29.31 -3.53
N HIS A 134 -31.24 -29.54 -3.20
CA HIS A 134 -30.19 -29.72 -4.21
C HIS A 134 -29.34 -30.96 -3.90
N ILE A 135 -29.13 -31.76 -4.94
CA ILE A 135 -28.48 -33.07 -4.85
C ILE A 135 -26.99 -32.86 -4.63
N VAL A 136 -26.46 -33.43 -3.54
CA VAL A 136 -25.04 -33.37 -3.21
C VAL A 136 -24.31 -34.46 -3.99
N THR A 137 -23.58 -34.07 -5.03
CA THR A 137 -22.54 -34.94 -5.61
C THR A 137 -21.29 -34.82 -4.76
N ILE A 138 -21.01 -35.86 -3.96
CA ILE A 138 -19.87 -35.89 -3.04
C ILE A 138 -18.57 -36.09 -3.84
N THR A 139 -17.79 -35.03 -4.02
CA THR A 139 -16.35 -35.15 -4.32
C THR A 139 -15.57 -35.26 -3.01
N ASN A 140 -14.99 -36.43 -2.75
CA ASN A 140 -14.20 -36.74 -1.55
C ASN A 140 -12.81 -36.08 -1.56
N GLU A 141 -12.75 -34.76 -1.63
CA GLU A 141 -11.61 -34.00 -1.14
C GLU A 141 -12.07 -33.13 0.04
N PRO A 142 -11.33 -33.10 1.17
CA PRO A 142 -11.69 -32.23 2.27
C PRO A 142 -11.51 -30.79 1.83
N PHE A 143 -12.63 -30.07 1.67
CA PHE A 143 -12.64 -28.62 1.48
C PHE A 143 -11.98 -27.98 2.69
N ARG A 144 -10.67 -27.72 2.59
CA ARG A 144 -9.99 -26.82 3.53
C ARG A 144 -10.55 -25.44 3.25
N PRO A 145 -11.24 -24.79 4.21
CA PRO A 145 -11.52 -23.36 4.06
C PRO A 145 -10.17 -22.66 3.85
N PRO A 146 -10.09 -21.70 2.92
CA PRO A 146 -8.84 -20.98 2.71
C PRO A 146 -8.45 -20.30 4.03
N PRO A 147 -7.15 -20.27 4.39
CA PRO A 147 -6.73 -19.67 5.66
C PRO A 147 -7.18 -18.21 5.75
N SER A 148 -7.31 -17.71 6.98
CA SER A 148 -7.78 -16.36 7.34
C SER A 148 -6.87 -15.20 6.89
N GLU A 149 -5.96 -15.47 5.96
CA GLU A 149 -5.10 -14.52 5.25
C GLU A 149 -5.49 -14.35 3.77
N SER A 150 -6.64 -14.89 3.35
CA SER A 150 -7.04 -14.93 1.93
C SER A 150 -8.03 -13.84 1.53
N TRP A 151 -7.92 -13.36 0.29
CA TRP A 151 -8.91 -12.47 -0.36
C TRP A 151 -10.22 -13.19 -0.75
N ALA A 152 -10.59 -14.25 -0.04
CA ALA A 152 -11.73 -15.12 -0.37
C ALA A 152 -13.07 -14.37 -0.37
N ASP A 153 -13.26 -13.42 0.54
CA ASP A 153 -14.52 -12.66 0.66
C ASP A 153 -14.62 -11.46 -0.28
N MET A 154 -13.59 -11.21 -1.12
CA MET A 154 -13.66 -10.12 -2.09
C MET A 154 -14.84 -10.30 -3.06
N PRO A 155 -15.67 -9.27 -3.29
CA PRO A 155 -16.74 -9.34 -4.28
C PRO A 155 -16.15 -9.52 -5.68
N LEU A 156 -16.86 -10.29 -6.51
CA LEU A 156 -16.46 -10.64 -7.87
C LEU A 156 -17.33 -9.91 -8.90
N ARG A 157 -16.73 -9.56 -10.05
CA ARG A 157 -17.42 -9.04 -11.24
C ARG A 157 -16.86 -9.68 -12.51
N PRO A 158 -17.61 -9.69 -13.63
CA PRO A 158 -17.09 -10.08 -14.94
C PRO A 158 -15.81 -9.31 -15.29
N LEU A 159 -14.79 -10.02 -15.73
CA LEU A 159 -13.53 -9.47 -16.20
C LEU A 159 -13.66 -9.02 -17.65
N THR A 160 -12.99 -7.92 -18.01
CA THR A 160 -12.91 -7.49 -19.42
C THR A 160 -11.73 -8.20 -20.09
N ARG A 161 -11.95 -8.86 -21.23
CA ARG A 161 -10.82 -9.32 -22.05
C ARG A 161 -10.13 -8.10 -22.67
N HIS A 162 -8.82 -8.02 -22.55
CA HIS A 162 -8.05 -7.08 -23.35
C HIS A 162 -6.82 -7.77 -23.96
N LYS A 163 -6.86 -7.99 -25.29
CA LYS A 163 -5.85 -8.73 -26.05
C LYS A 163 -5.57 -10.12 -25.43
N LEU A 164 -4.43 -10.25 -24.75
CA LEU A 164 -3.90 -11.48 -24.17
C LEU A 164 -4.01 -11.52 -22.63
N THR A 165 -4.79 -10.62 -22.01
CA THR A 165 -5.07 -10.67 -20.57
C THR A 165 -6.54 -10.42 -20.25
N THR A 166 -6.89 -10.58 -18.98
CA THR A 166 -8.19 -10.26 -18.36
C THR A 166 -8.01 -9.14 -17.36
N CYS A 167 -8.75 -8.06 -17.52
CA CYS A 167 -8.65 -6.86 -16.71
C CYS A 167 -9.80 -6.76 -15.69
N THR A 168 -9.48 -6.29 -14.48
CA THR A 168 -10.47 -5.68 -13.58
C THR A 168 -10.45 -4.16 -13.78
N VAL A 169 -11.58 -3.49 -13.53
CA VAL A 169 -11.69 -2.03 -13.63
C VAL A 169 -11.35 -1.42 -12.26
N ILE A 170 -10.40 -0.49 -12.23
CA ILE A 170 -10.03 0.27 -11.04
C ILE A 170 -10.17 1.77 -11.26
N SER A 171 -10.45 2.51 -10.19
CA SER A 171 -10.47 3.97 -10.23
C SER A 171 -9.07 4.58 -10.09
N ARG A 172 -8.88 5.82 -10.54
CA ARG A 172 -7.63 6.58 -10.27
C ARG A 172 -7.30 6.73 -8.79
N ALA A 173 -8.30 6.84 -7.93
CA ALA A 173 -8.11 6.86 -6.47
C ALA A 173 -7.53 5.53 -5.96
N THR A 174 -8.01 4.41 -6.51
CA THR A 174 -7.50 3.07 -6.20
C THR A 174 -6.06 2.91 -6.68
N LEU A 175 -5.72 3.36 -7.90
CA LEU A 175 -4.33 3.34 -8.40
C LEU A 175 -3.37 4.14 -7.52
N ILE A 176 -3.71 5.38 -7.17
CA ILE A 176 -2.89 6.22 -6.30
C ILE A 176 -2.70 5.57 -4.92
N THR A 177 -3.74 4.95 -4.38
CA THR A 177 -3.64 4.22 -3.09
C THR A 177 -2.68 3.02 -3.19
N LEU A 178 -2.73 2.25 -4.28
CA LEU A 178 -1.83 1.12 -4.53
C LEU A 178 -0.37 1.58 -4.72
N PHE A 179 -0.15 2.72 -5.36
CA PHE A 179 1.17 3.36 -5.41
C PHE A 179 1.68 3.73 -4.01
N CYS A 180 0.83 4.26 -3.13
CA CYS A 180 1.26 4.59 -1.76
C CYS A 180 1.58 3.33 -0.93
N ILE A 181 0.72 2.30 -0.95
CA ILE A 181 0.91 1.05 -0.19
C ILE A 181 2.19 0.32 -0.61
N THR A 182 2.52 0.34 -1.91
CA THR A 182 3.73 -0.30 -2.43
C THR A 182 4.98 0.60 -2.36
N ASN A 183 4.84 1.85 -1.89
CA ASN A 183 5.84 2.91 -1.95
C ASN A 183 6.44 3.10 -3.36
N ALA A 184 5.57 3.32 -4.35
CA ALA A 184 5.96 3.56 -5.72
C ALA A 184 6.56 4.97 -5.92
N ARG A 185 7.54 5.06 -6.83
CA ARG A 185 8.23 6.28 -7.25
C ARG A 185 8.40 6.30 -8.78
N PRO A 186 8.28 7.46 -9.46
CA PRO A 186 8.44 7.55 -10.90
C PRO A 186 9.86 7.16 -11.34
N VAL A 187 9.96 6.38 -12.42
CA VAL A 187 11.22 6.00 -13.07
C VAL A 187 11.32 6.65 -14.45
N PHE A 188 10.25 6.57 -15.23
CA PHE A 188 10.10 7.32 -16.47
C PHE A 188 8.66 7.78 -16.66
N TRP A 189 8.51 8.88 -17.40
CA TRP A 189 7.24 9.38 -17.90
C TRP A 189 7.48 9.90 -19.32
N TYR A 190 6.67 9.43 -20.26
CA TYR A 190 6.65 9.88 -21.64
C TYR A 190 5.20 10.17 -22.06
N SER A 191 4.96 11.29 -22.72
CA SER A 191 3.66 11.64 -23.28
C SER A 191 3.87 12.25 -24.66
N SER A 192 3.16 11.76 -25.67
CA SER A 192 3.24 12.27 -27.04
C SER A 192 1.95 12.00 -27.83
N ALA A 193 1.93 12.34 -29.12
CA ALA A 193 0.86 11.99 -30.05
C ALA A 193 0.62 10.47 -30.21
N SER A 194 1.43 9.61 -29.58
CA SER A 194 1.18 8.15 -29.48
C SER A 194 0.50 7.71 -28.18
N GLY A 195 0.22 8.65 -27.27
CA GLY A 195 -0.34 8.43 -25.94
C GLY A 195 0.66 8.62 -24.79
N HIS A 196 0.19 8.35 -23.57
CA HIS A 196 0.96 8.42 -22.33
C HIS A 196 1.55 7.05 -21.97
N ARG A 197 2.80 7.03 -21.49
CA ARG A 197 3.46 5.86 -20.91
C ARG A 197 4.27 6.29 -19.69
N ALA A 198 4.08 5.62 -18.56
CA ALA A 198 4.89 5.84 -17.37
C ALA A 198 5.24 4.51 -16.69
N ALA A 199 6.35 4.48 -15.94
CA ALA A 199 6.63 3.40 -15.02
C ALA A 199 7.07 3.91 -13.65
N TYR A 200 6.68 3.15 -12.63
CA TYR A 200 6.95 3.46 -11.24
C TYR A 200 7.57 2.23 -10.57
N ALA A 201 8.81 2.33 -10.12
CA ALA A 201 9.42 1.30 -9.28
C ALA A 201 8.84 1.41 -7.87
N SER A 202 8.67 0.29 -7.19
CA SER A 202 8.08 0.20 -5.86
C SER A 202 8.82 -0.85 -5.02
N TYR A 203 8.51 -0.94 -3.72
CA TYR A 203 9.07 -1.99 -2.87
C TYR A 203 8.73 -3.41 -3.37
N CYS A 204 7.57 -3.56 -4.02
CA CYS A 204 6.96 -4.84 -4.36
C CYS A 204 7.24 -5.27 -5.80
N GLY A 205 7.62 -4.33 -6.66
CA GLY A 205 7.82 -4.57 -8.08
C GLY A 205 7.79 -3.28 -8.91
N GLN A 206 7.47 -3.39 -10.19
CA GLN A 206 7.32 -2.27 -11.11
C GLN A 206 5.89 -2.14 -11.61
N TRP A 207 5.33 -0.95 -11.47
CA TRP A 207 4.10 -0.53 -12.12
C TRP A 207 4.40 0.05 -13.50
N ARG A 208 3.53 -0.21 -14.48
CA ARG A 208 3.55 0.42 -15.81
C ARG A 208 2.15 0.90 -16.16
N VAL A 209 2.03 2.17 -16.53
CA VAL A 209 0.78 2.77 -16.98
C VAL A 209 0.90 3.09 -18.47
N GLU A 210 -0.07 2.66 -19.27
CA GLU A 210 -0.13 2.91 -20.71
C GLU A 210 -1.51 3.40 -21.13
N TRP A 211 -1.56 4.58 -21.72
CA TRP A 211 -2.81 5.15 -22.25
C TRP A 211 -2.59 5.61 -23.70
N PRO A 212 -2.85 4.72 -24.69
CA PRO A 212 -2.85 5.11 -26.08
C PRO A 212 -4.10 5.93 -26.42
N ILE A 213 -4.00 6.76 -27.45
CA ILE A 213 -5.09 7.62 -27.91
C ILE A 213 -6.27 6.77 -28.40
N GLY A 214 -7.50 7.17 -28.03
CA GLY A 214 -8.74 6.54 -28.47
C GLY A 214 -9.14 5.28 -27.70
N ASP A 215 -8.45 4.96 -26.60
CA ASP A 215 -8.65 3.74 -25.82
C ASP A 215 -8.59 4.02 -24.31
N LEU A 216 -8.90 3.02 -23.49
CA LEU A 216 -8.78 3.12 -22.03
C LEU A 216 -7.33 2.96 -21.57
N ALA A 217 -6.99 3.67 -20.48
CA ALA A 217 -5.69 3.53 -19.84
C ALA A 217 -5.56 2.16 -19.14
N ARG A 218 -4.34 1.63 -19.16
CA ARG A 218 -4.00 0.31 -18.67
C ARG A 218 -2.92 0.41 -17.60
N VAL A 219 -3.07 -0.40 -16.58
CA VAL A 219 -2.13 -0.54 -15.47
C VAL A 219 -1.67 -1.99 -15.45
N TYR A 220 -0.36 -2.17 -15.43
CA TYR A 220 0.31 -3.44 -15.24
C TYR A 220 1.14 -3.37 -13.96
N PHE A 221 1.26 -4.51 -13.28
CA PHE A 221 2.13 -4.69 -12.13
C PHE A 221 2.94 -5.97 -12.30
N CYS A 222 4.27 -5.84 -12.32
CA CYS A 222 5.20 -6.97 -12.30
C CYS A 222 5.88 -6.98 -10.93
N ALA A 223 5.73 -8.07 -10.16
CA ALA A 223 6.46 -8.23 -8.90
C ALA A 223 7.98 -8.33 -9.14
N HIS A 224 8.79 -8.04 -8.12
CA HIS A 224 10.24 -8.26 -8.21
C HIS A 224 10.59 -9.74 -8.42
N ASP A 225 11.59 -9.99 -9.26
CA ASP A 225 12.20 -11.30 -9.54
C ASP A 225 13.66 -11.41 -9.04
N SER A 226 14.23 -10.29 -8.61
CA SER A 226 15.65 -10.14 -8.22
C SER A 226 16.12 -11.00 -7.04
N HIS A 227 15.20 -11.59 -6.27
CA HIS A 227 15.50 -12.40 -5.09
C HIS A 227 14.60 -13.64 -5.06
N THR A 228 15.13 -14.78 -4.60
CA THR A 228 14.30 -15.93 -4.21
C THR A 228 13.96 -15.84 -2.72
N LEU A 229 12.84 -16.44 -2.29
CA LEU A 229 12.45 -16.49 -0.87
C LEU A 229 13.56 -17.07 0.03
N LEU A 230 14.34 -18.02 -0.48
CA LEU A 230 15.46 -18.67 0.23
C LEU A 230 16.72 -17.80 0.36
N LYS A 231 16.82 -16.69 -0.37
CA LYS A 231 17.99 -15.78 -0.38
C LYS A 231 17.66 -14.37 0.14
N ASN A 232 16.44 -14.17 0.64
CA ASN A 232 15.96 -12.87 1.07
C ASN A 232 16.18 -12.71 2.58
N PRO A 233 17.06 -11.81 3.06
CA PRO A 233 17.30 -11.63 4.50
C PRO A 233 16.17 -10.87 5.22
N TYR A 234 15.28 -10.23 4.45
CA TYR A 234 14.15 -9.45 4.95
C TYR A 234 12.93 -10.36 5.19
N PRO A 235 12.12 -10.15 6.25
CA PRO A 235 10.95 -10.98 6.51
C PRO A 235 9.94 -10.91 5.37
N ALA A 236 9.27 -12.03 5.13
CA ALA A 236 8.42 -12.23 3.96
C ALA A 236 7.35 -11.12 3.78
N LYS A 237 6.68 -10.72 4.87
CA LYS A 237 5.66 -9.66 4.88
C LYS A 237 5.85 -8.65 6.02
N PHE A 238 5.34 -7.45 5.86
CA PHE A 238 5.30 -6.38 6.88
C PHE A 238 4.00 -5.58 6.78
N GLN A 239 3.68 -4.83 7.83
CA GLN A 239 2.42 -4.09 7.95
C GLN A 239 2.45 -2.76 7.17
N GLN A 240 1.35 -2.43 6.51
CA GLN A 240 1.05 -1.11 5.95
C GLN A 240 -0.37 -0.66 6.36
N ARG A 241 -0.57 0.65 6.47
CA ARG A 241 -1.83 1.27 6.91
C ARG A 241 -2.33 2.23 5.85
N VAL A 242 -3.46 1.87 5.24
CA VAL A 242 -3.95 2.52 4.02
C VAL A 242 -4.30 3.99 4.29
N ASP A 243 -4.99 4.27 5.40
CA ASP A 243 -5.27 5.62 5.88
C ASP A 243 -4.01 6.47 6.04
N LYS A 244 -2.98 5.94 6.71
CA LYS A 244 -1.74 6.67 6.97
C LYS A 244 -0.92 6.92 5.70
N CYS A 245 -0.84 5.92 4.81
CA CYS A 245 -0.25 6.08 3.48
C CYS A 245 -0.91 7.25 2.71
N LEU A 246 -2.23 7.33 2.75
CA LEU A 246 -3.00 8.36 2.03
C LEU A 246 -2.95 9.75 2.70
N GLN A 247 -3.00 9.81 4.04
CA GLN A 247 -2.82 11.04 4.81
C GLN A 247 -1.45 11.67 4.52
N MET A 248 -0.37 10.87 4.57
CA MET A 248 1.00 11.35 4.31
C MET A 248 1.21 11.82 2.85
N LEU A 249 0.55 11.20 1.87
CA LEU A 249 0.55 11.70 0.47
C LEU A 249 -0.24 13.00 0.32
N ALA A 250 -1.39 13.12 0.99
CA ALA A 250 -2.23 14.32 0.98
C ALA A 250 -1.64 15.50 1.76
N GLY A 251 -0.56 15.26 2.53
CA GLY A 251 0.08 16.28 3.35
C GLY A 251 -0.63 16.53 4.67
N VAL A 252 -1.35 15.54 5.19
CA VAL A 252 -2.11 15.59 6.46
C VAL A 252 -1.45 14.69 7.50
N ILE A 253 -1.28 15.19 8.72
CA ILE A 253 -0.95 14.38 9.90
C ILE A 253 -2.20 14.35 10.78
N GLU A 254 -2.69 13.14 11.06
CA GLU A 254 -3.94 12.89 11.78
C GLU A 254 -3.72 11.85 12.89
N SER A 255 -3.97 12.25 14.13
CA SER A 255 -3.95 11.37 15.31
C SER A 255 -5.22 11.57 16.14
N HIS A 256 -5.82 10.44 16.55
CA HIS A 256 -7.03 10.36 17.37
C HIS A 256 -6.71 10.00 18.83
N SER A 257 -5.53 10.39 19.32
CA SER A 257 -5.18 10.23 20.74
C SER A 257 -5.92 11.27 21.61
N SER A 258 -5.57 11.34 22.90
CA SER A 258 -6.27 12.15 23.92
C SER A 258 -6.61 13.60 23.50
N ASN A 259 -5.75 14.23 22.69
CA ASN A 259 -6.08 15.46 21.95
C ASN A 259 -6.07 15.14 20.45
N THR A 260 -7.23 15.21 19.81
CA THR A 260 -7.34 15.06 18.35
C THR A 260 -6.51 16.13 17.65
N PHE A 261 -5.57 15.72 16.81
CA PHE A 261 -4.74 16.62 16.01
C PHE A 261 -4.86 16.23 14.55
N LYS A 262 -5.19 17.21 13.70
CA LYS A 262 -5.46 16.99 12.28
C LYS A 262 -5.01 18.21 11.49
N CYS A 263 -3.73 18.22 11.12
CA CYS A 263 -3.10 19.37 10.47
C CYS A 263 -2.58 19.03 9.07
N ALA A 264 -2.92 19.86 8.10
CA ALA A 264 -2.42 19.81 6.73
C ALA A 264 -1.25 20.79 6.52
N PHE A 265 -0.37 20.43 5.58
CA PHE A 265 0.85 21.16 5.25
C PHE A 265 0.77 21.80 3.86
N PRO A 266 1.46 22.93 3.63
CA PRO A 266 1.44 23.62 2.36
C PRO A 266 2.33 22.88 1.34
N GLY A 267 2.06 23.06 0.05
CA GLY A 267 2.98 22.64 -1.01
C GLY A 267 4.23 23.54 -1.08
N ARG A 268 5.26 23.10 -1.82
CA ARG A 268 6.45 23.95 -2.08
C ARG A 268 6.06 25.28 -2.71
N LYS A 269 6.82 26.32 -2.40
CA LYS A 269 6.68 27.66 -2.96
C LYS A 269 7.80 27.96 -3.97
N SER A 270 7.63 29.05 -4.73
CA SER A 270 8.74 29.65 -5.48
C SER A 270 9.75 30.27 -4.52
N SER A 271 10.98 30.46 -5.01
CA SER A 271 12.09 31.14 -4.33
C SER A 271 11.65 32.45 -3.65
N GLY A 272 12.27 32.79 -2.52
CA GLY A 272 11.96 34.01 -1.76
C GLY A 272 11.64 33.77 -0.28
N LYS A 273 11.17 34.82 0.39
CA LYS A 273 10.87 34.85 1.84
C LYS A 273 9.39 34.59 2.12
N TRP A 274 9.13 33.64 3.02
CA TRP A 274 7.79 33.20 3.41
C TRP A 274 7.68 33.11 4.93
N ILE A 275 6.49 33.34 5.47
CA ILE A 275 6.16 33.07 6.87
C ILE A 275 5.16 31.91 6.96
N LEU A 276 5.35 31.03 7.94
CA LEU A 276 4.40 29.99 8.27
C LEU A 276 3.32 30.57 9.20
N GLU A 277 2.06 30.31 8.91
CA GLU A 277 0.92 30.68 9.75
C GLU A 277 -0.03 29.52 9.92
N TYR A 278 -0.44 29.25 11.14
CA TYR A 278 -1.45 28.23 11.47
C TYR A 278 -2.88 28.80 11.35
N ALA A 279 -3.72 28.08 10.60
CA ALA A 279 -5.12 28.42 10.38
C ALA A 279 -6.03 27.25 10.81
N PRO A 280 -6.78 27.39 11.93
CA PRO A 280 -7.77 26.39 12.35
C PRO A 280 -8.79 26.12 11.25
N GLN A 281 -9.09 24.83 10.99
CA GLN A 281 -9.99 24.36 9.92
C GLN A 281 -9.67 24.93 8.50
N GLY A 282 -8.45 25.44 8.30
CA GLY A 282 -8.08 26.20 7.11
C GLY A 282 -7.85 25.37 5.83
N PHE A 283 -7.84 24.04 5.89
CA PHE A 283 -7.43 23.20 4.76
C PHE A 283 -8.40 23.28 3.56
N GLY A 284 -9.65 23.65 3.80
CA GLY A 284 -10.60 23.96 2.73
C GLY A 284 -10.11 25.05 1.77
N GLY A 285 -9.28 26.00 2.23
CA GLY A 285 -8.66 27.06 1.44
C GLY A 285 -7.34 26.69 0.75
N ALA A 286 -6.76 25.52 1.03
CA ALA A 286 -5.48 25.10 0.45
C ALA A 286 -5.64 24.73 -1.05
N HIS A 287 -4.59 24.96 -1.86
CA HIS A 287 -4.57 24.48 -3.25
C HIS A 287 -3.74 23.19 -3.36
N GLY A 288 -4.14 22.27 -4.25
CA GLY A 288 -3.49 20.96 -4.39
C GLY A 288 -4.02 19.90 -3.42
N GLY A 289 -3.38 19.71 -2.26
CA GLY A 289 -3.57 18.55 -1.36
C GLY A 289 -5.02 18.28 -0.95
N ARG A 290 -5.84 19.33 -0.78
CA ARG A 290 -7.26 19.21 -0.43
C ARG A 290 -8.07 18.40 -1.46
N HIS A 291 -7.70 18.46 -2.74
CA HIS A 291 -8.45 17.79 -3.82
C HIS A 291 -8.22 16.29 -3.78
N LEU A 292 -6.97 15.87 -3.54
CA LEU A 292 -6.62 14.49 -3.27
C LEU A 292 -7.32 13.98 -2.00
N TYR A 293 -7.24 14.72 -0.89
CA TYR A 293 -7.86 14.30 0.37
C TYR A 293 -9.38 14.10 0.25
N ASN A 294 -10.09 15.05 -0.36
CA ASN A 294 -11.53 14.92 -0.65
C ASN A 294 -11.83 13.75 -1.60
N MET A 295 -11.06 13.57 -2.69
CA MET A 295 -11.26 12.46 -3.64
C MET A 295 -11.12 11.09 -2.97
N LEU A 296 -10.28 10.98 -1.94
CA LEU A 296 -10.06 9.77 -1.17
C LEU A 296 -11.11 9.57 -0.05
N GLY A 297 -12.07 10.50 0.12
CA GLY A 297 -13.12 10.42 1.15
C GLY A 297 -12.80 11.14 2.46
N GLY A 298 -11.70 11.91 2.52
CA GLY A 298 -11.41 12.80 3.64
C GLY A 298 -12.28 14.06 3.65
N LYS A 299 -12.46 14.67 4.81
CA LYS A 299 -13.26 15.90 5.00
C LYS A 299 -12.36 17.09 5.30
N VAL A 300 -12.17 18.00 4.34
CA VAL A 300 -11.26 19.16 4.48
C VAL A 300 -11.67 20.20 5.52
N SER A 301 -12.95 20.23 5.92
CA SER A 301 -13.47 21.16 6.94
C SER A 301 -13.06 20.79 8.37
N GLU A 302 -12.60 19.56 8.60
CA GLU A 302 -12.16 19.07 9.90
C GLU A 302 -10.64 19.22 10.10
N VAL A 303 -9.94 19.91 9.19
CA VAL A 303 -8.46 19.89 9.09
C VAL A 303 -7.89 21.29 9.17
N ASP A 304 -7.04 21.50 10.17
CA ASP A 304 -6.25 22.72 10.30
C ASP A 304 -5.19 22.81 9.20
N PHE A 305 -4.65 24.00 8.95
CA PHE A 305 -3.70 24.20 7.87
C PHE A 305 -2.54 25.12 8.25
N LEU A 306 -1.33 24.66 7.99
CA LEU A 306 -0.14 25.51 7.97
C LEU A 306 -0.04 26.16 6.59
N ALA A 307 -0.27 27.46 6.52
CA ALA A 307 -0.16 28.26 5.30
C ALA A 307 1.22 28.92 5.21
N MET A 308 1.84 28.91 4.03
CA MET A 308 2.99 29.79 3.73
C MET A 308 2.48 31.05 3.04
N LYS A 309 2.63 32.21 3.71
CA LYS A 309 2.35 33.55 3.16
C LYS A 309 3.64 34.26 2.74
N ALA A 310 3.60 35.00 1.64
CA ALA A 310 4.75 35.75 1.14
C ALA A 310 5.03 36.95 2.06
N ILE A 311 6.30 37.23 2.31
CA ILE A 311 6.74 38.40 3.08
C ILE A 311 7.15 39.49 2.08
N ASN A 312 6.35 40.56 1.99
CA ASN A 312 6.57 41.66 1.03
C ASN A 312 7.36 42.85 1.60
N ALA A 313 7.52 42.91 2.94
CA ALA A 313 8.24 43.96 3.63
C ALA A 313 9.46 43.39 4.35
N GLU A 314 10.39 44.24 4.77
CA GLU A 314 11.40 43.88 5.75
C GLU A 314 10.72 43.62 7.10
N ILE A 315 10.26 42.39 7.31
CA ILE A 315 10.10 41.86 8.66
C ILE A 315 11.50 41.87 9.24
N GLU A 316 11.76 42.84 10.13
CA GLU A 316 12.91 42.79 11.04
C GLU A 316 12.97 41.39 11.62
N SER A 317 14.11 40.72 11.47
CA SER A 317 14.29 39.36 11.95
C SER A 317 14.32 39.37 13.47
N SER A 318 13.12 39.38 14.07
CA SER A 318 12.89 39.13 15.48
C SER A 318 13.62 37.86 15.87
N GLU A 319 14.44 37.97 16.92
CA GLU A 319 15.32 36.89 17.41
C GLU A 319 14.53 35.60 17.77
N ASP A 320 13.21 35.71 17.96
CA ASP A 320 12.28 34.62 18.31
C ASP A 320 11.80 33.77 17.11
N MET A 321 12.22 34.04 15.87
CA MET A 321 11.78 33.27 14.69
C MET A 321 12.80 32.23 14.21
N VAL A 322 12.37 30.97 14.09
CA VAL A 322 13.18 29.91 13.47
C VAL A 322 13.17 30.08 11.95
N SER A 323 14.36 30.15 11.34
CA SER A 323 14.54 30.28 9.88
C SER A 323 14.89 28.94 9.24
N LEU A 324 14.09 28.49 8.28
CA LEU A 324 14.26 27.21 7.58
C LEU A 324 14.59 27.42 6.09
N ASN A 325 15.62 26.74 5.60
CA ASN A 325 16.03 26.77 4.18
C ASN A 325 15.48 25.57 3.42
N LEU A 326 14.46 25.82 2.60
CA LEU A 326 13.64 24.83 1.90
C LEU A 326 13.90 24.82 0.38
N PRO A 327 13.69 23.69 -0.30
CA PRO A 327 13.72 23.61 -1.76
C PRO A 327 12.51 24.32 -2.39
N ASN A 328 12.73 25.09 -3.46
CA ASN A 328 11.62 25.66 -4.24
C ASN A 328 10.85 24.58 -5.04
N LYS A 329 9.70 25.01 -5.58
CA LYS A 329 8.80 24.18 -6.39
C LYS A 329 9.29 23.91 -7.82
N ASP A 330 10.15 24.78 -8.37
CA ASP A 330 10.45 24.91 -9.80
C ASP A 330 11.72 24.14 -10.21
N SER A 331 12.84 24.40 -9.53
CA SER A 331 14.15 23.74 -9.72
C SER A 331 14.55 22.81 -8.56
N GLY A 332 13.90 22.93 -7.40
CA GLY A 332 14.27 22.18 -6.19
C GLY A 332 15.52 22.70 -5.48
N VAL A 333 16.10 23.81 -5.94
CA VAL A 333 17.20 24.52 -5.27
C VAL A 333 16.72 25.09 -3.92
N ARG A 334 17.61 25.14 -2.92
CA ARG A 334 17.30 25.62 -1.56
C ARG A 334 17.40 27.15 -1.43
N ASP A 335 16.44 27.85 -2.03
CA ASP A 335 16.35 29.32 -2.09
C ASP A 335 14.98 29.84 -1.58
N VAL A 336 14.24 29.01 -0.84
CA VAL A 336 13.05 29.39 -0.08
C VAL A 336 13.44 29.52 1.39
N THR A 337 13.34 30.73 1.93
CA THR A 337 13.49 30.98 3.38
C THR A 337 12.11 31.03 4.02
N LEU A 338 11.83 30.09 4.93
CA LEU A 338 10.60 30.04 5.71
C LEU A 338 10.87 30.43 7.15
N TYR A 339 10.25 31.52 7.60
CA TYR A 339 10.23 31.95 8.99
C TYR A 339 9.08 31.27 9.73
N VAL A 340 9.37 30.74 10.93
CA VAL A 340 8.42 30.03 11.80
C VAL A 340 8.41 30.72 13.16
N ARG A 341 7.26 31.26 13.57
CA ARG A 341 7.08 31.85 14.91
C ARG A 341 6.91 30.76 15.97
N LYS A 342 7.03 31.12 17.24
CA LYS A 342 6.87 30.23 18.40
C LYS A 342 5.57 29.41 18.40
N GLN A 343 4.45 29.97 17.93
CA GLN A 343 3.16 29.26 17.86
C GLN A 343 3.20 28.13 16.82
N GLU A 344 3.59 28.43 15.57
CA GLU A 344 3.74 27.44 14.52
C GLU A 344 4.83 26.41 14.86
N ALA A 345 5.91 26.82 15.54
CA ALA A 345 6.93 25.89 16.02
C ALA A 345 6.36 24.87 17.02
N ALA A 346 5.40 25.25 17.87
CA ALA A 346 4.69 24.30 18.73
C ALA A 346 3.84 23.31 17.93
N VAL A 347 3.13 23.78 16.88
CA VAL A 347 2.36 22.93 15.96
C VAL A 347 3.28 21.96 15.20
N LEU A 348 4.47 22.40 14.76
CA LEU A 348 5.46 21.54 14.12
C LEU A 348 6.02 20.48 15.08
N ASN A 349 6.31 20.83 16.34
CA ASN A 349 6.73 19.87 17.37
C ASN A 349 5.62 18.82 17.63
N GLU A 350 4.37 19.25 17.77
CA GLU A 350 3.24 18.32 17.93
C GLU A 350 3.04 17.42 16.70
N ALA A 351 3.20 17.96 15.49
CA ALA A 351 3.15 17.20 14.25
C ALA A 351 4.25 16.12 14.18
N LEU A 352 5.48 16.44 14.59
CA LEU A 352 6.60 15.48 14.65
C LEU A 352 6.34 14.37 15.68
N ASP A 353 5.79 14.71 16.85
CA ASP A 353 5.40 13.74 17.88
C ASP A 353 4.30 12.79 17.40
N LYS A 354 3.34 13.31 16.63
CA LYS A 354 2.16 12.59 16.11
C LYS A 354 2.33 12.03 14.70
N LEU A 355 3.56 12.01 14.17
CA LEU A 355 3.89 11.32 12.92
C LEU A 355 3.51 9.83 13.03
N PRO A 356 2.75 9.27 12.06
CA PRO A 356 2.40 7.86 12.09
C PRO A 356 3.63 6.97 11.93
N TRP A 357 3.64 5.84 12.64
CA TRP A 357 4.63 4.80 12.47
C TRP A 357 4.51 4.06 11.12
N THR A 358 5.64 3.64 10.56
CA THR A 358 5.74 2.87 9.32
C THR A 358 6.96 1.94 9.34
N PHE A 359 6.91 0.87 8.54
CA PHE A 359 8.02 -0.03 8.25
C PHE A 359 8.68 0.23 6.88
N LEU A 360 8.21 1.23 6.13
CA LEU A 360 8.79 1.70 4.86
C LEU A 360 8.86 3.23 4.83
N SER A 361 9.70 3.75 3.94
CA SER A 361 9.61 5.13 3.47
C SER A 361 8.19 5.46 2.98
N TRP A 362 7.71 6.67 3.27
CA TRP A 362 6.43 7.14 2.74
C TRP A 362 6.54 7.57 1.27
N SER A 363 5.42 7.46 0.54
CA SER A 363 5.14 8.27 -0.65
C SER A 363 4.48 9.55 -0.13
N ILE A 364 5.20 10.68 -0.14
CA ILE A 364 4.93 11.79 0.79
C ILE A 364 4.72 13.13 0.11
N HIS A 365 3.88 13.98 0.70
CA HIS A 365 3.70 15.36 0.29
C HIS A 365 5.00 16.18 0.46
N ARG A 366 5.56 16.71 -0.63
CA ARG A 366 6.83 17.48 -0.63
C ARG A 366 6.95 18.51 0.50
N GLY A 367 6.00 19.42 0.60
CA GLY A 367 6.10 20.52 1.57
C GLY A 367 5.94 20.06 3.03
N LEU A 368 5.20 18.97 3.29
CA LEU A 368 5.17 18.34 4.61
C LEU A 368 6.56 17.83 4.97
N ARG A 369 7.14 17.00 4.09
CA ARG A 369 8.47 16.41 4.29
C ARG A 369 9.52 17.49 4.48
N ASP A 370 9.58 18.45 3.56
CA ASP A 370 10.67 19.42 3.50
C ASP A 370 10.62 20.38 4.69
N ILE A 371 9.44 20.82 5.14
CA ILE A 371 9.28 21.65 6.35
C ILE A 371 9.68 20.87 7.60
N LEU A 372 9.14 19.65 7.80
CA LEU A 372 9.43 18.86 9.00
C LEU A 372 10.89 18.41 9.08
N VAL A 373 11.49 17.98 7.97
CA VAL A 373 12.91 17.60 7.92
C VAL A 373 13.83 18.81 8.12
N ALA A 374 13.47 20.00 7.63
CA ALA A 374 14.26 21.21 7.90
C ALA A 374 14.16 21.64 9.37
N PHE A 375 12.95 21.63 9.94
CA PHE A 375 12.69 22.02 11.34
C PHE A 375 13.29 21.06 12.35
N ALA A 376 13.25 19.75 12.08
CA ALA A 376 13.79 18.72 12.96
C ALA A 376 15.34 18.59 12.90
N ARG A 377 15.97 19.08 11.82
CA ARG A 377 17.37 18.77 11.44
C ARG A 377 18.37 18.92 12.58
N GLU A 378 18.48 20.12 13.14
CA GLU A 378 19.48 20.41 14.18
C GLU A 378 19.33 19.47 15.39
N ARG A 379 18.07 19.23 15.81
CA ARG A 379 17.79 18.30 16.92
C ARG A 379 18.13 16.86 16.52
N MET A 380 17.72 16.41 15.34
CA MET A 380 18.05 15.06 14.84
C MET A 380 19.57 14.84 14.78
N ASP A 381 20.33 15.81 14.26
CA ASP A 381 21.78 15.73 14.11
C ASP A 381 22.51 15.62 15.47
N ARG A 382 22.04 16.34 16.51
CA ARG A 382 22.57 16.19 17.88
C ARG A 382 22.44 14.78 18.46
N TYR A 383 21.40 14.03 18.06
CA TYR A 383 21.15 12.67 18.57
C TYR A 383 21.64 11.56 17.62
N ARG A 384 22.04 11.88 16.38
CA ARG A 384 22.31 10.91 15.31
C ARG A 384 23.31 9.82 15.70
N ASN A 385 24.44 10.20 16.32
CA ASN A 385 25.45 9.27 16.86
C ASN A 385 24.86 8.34 17.93
N ARG A 386 24.13 8.89 18.91
CA ARG A 386 23.55 8.13 20.02
C ARG A 386 22.43 7.21 19.55
N LEU A 387 21.67 7.60 18.53
CA LEU A 387 20.66 6.74 17.90
C LEU A 387 21.32 5.56 17.18
N ALA A 388 22.34 5.83 16.35
CA ALA A 388 23.08 4.77 15.65
C ALA A 388 23.68 3.75 16.64
N GLU A 389 24.27 4.22 17.74
CA GLU A 389 24.80 3.35 18.80
C GLU A 389 23.70 2.59 19.56
N THR A 390 22.59 3.26 19.91
CA THR A 390 21.46 2.63 20.60
C THR A 390 20.86 1.49 19.76
N LEU A 391 20.71 1.68 18.45
CA LEU A 391 20.24 0.64 17.53
C LEU A 391 21.25 -0.51 17.40
N ARG A 392 22.55 -0.21 17.34
CA ARG A 392 23.63 -1.23 17.31
C ARG A 392 23.58 -2.11 18.56
N LEU A 393 23.46 -1.51 19.74
CA LEU A 393 23.34 -2.21 21.02
C LEU A 393 22.03 -3.00 21.11
N ALA A 394 20.93 -2.52 20.55
CA ALA A 394 19.66 -3.23 20.52
C ALA A 394 19.72 -4.54 19.72
N VAL A 395 20.37 -4.52 18.53
CA VAL A 395 20.59 -5.73 17.72
C VAL A 395 21.50 -6.72 18.45
N ALA A 396 22.57 -6.24 19.10
CA ALA A 396 23.47 -7.11 19.86
C ALA A 396 22.81 -7.72 21.11
N LYS A 397 21.87 -7.01 21.74
CA LYS A 397 21.19 -7.42 22.97
C LYS A 397 19.99 -8.34 22.75
N TRP A 398 19.29 -8.21 21.62
CA TRP A 398 18.04 -8.93 21.34
C TRP A 398 17.96 -9.50 19.90
N PRO A 399 19.00 -10.20 19.39
CA PRO A 399 18.94 -10.79 18.05
C PRO A 399 17.77 -11.76 17.89
N GLU A 400 17.42 -12.51 18.94
CA GLU A 400 16.33 -13.48 18.95
C GLU A 400 14.95 -12.85 18.71
N ARG A 401 14.74 -11.59 19.10
CA ARG A 401 13.48 -10.86 18.84
C ARG A 401 13.32 -10.46 17.37
N LEU A 402 14.43 -10.22 16.68
CA LEU A 402 14.47 -9.93 15.24
C LEU A 402 14.31 -11.23 14.44
N GLU A 403 15.01 -12.29 14.84
CA GLU A 403 14.86 -13.64 14.27
C GLU A 403 13.41 -14.15 14.40
N ALA A 404 12.77 -13.98 15.57
CA ALA A 404 11.36 -14.33 15.79
C ALA A 404 10.37 -13.51 14.94
N ARG A 405 10.79 -12.38 14.38
CA ARG A 405 10.02 -11.59 13.40
C ARG A 405 10.31 -11.99 11.94
N GLY A 406 11.06 -13.07 11.72
CA GLY A 406 11.32 -13.65 10.41
C GLY A 406 12.50 -13.02 9.65
N TRP A 407 13.43 -12.36 10.35
CA TRP A 407 14.70 -11.91 9.76
C TRP A 407 15.70 -13.06 9.70
N ASP A 408 16.57 -13.07 8.68
CA ASP A 408 17.63 -14.08 8.59
C ASP A 408 18.63 -13.97 9.77
N PRO A 409 18.90 -15.05 10.51
CA PRO A 409 19.80 -15.04 11.68
C PRO A 409 21.24 -14.57 11.38
N ARG A 410 21.79 -14.88 10.20
CA ARG A 410 23.15 -14.43 9.84
C ARG A 410 23.14 -12.93 9.57
N PHE A 411 22.16 -12.44 8.80
CA PHE A 411 22.01 -11.02 8.53
C PHE A 411 21.83 -10.20 9.81
N VAL A 412 21.00 -10.66 10.76
CA VAL A 412 20.82 -10.01 12.08
C VAL A 412 22.16 -9.87 12.80
N ARG A 413 22.97 -10.93 12.84
CA ARG A 413 24.19 -11.00 13.64
C ARG A 413 25.42 -10.35 12.98
N GLU A 414 25.48 -10.35 11.66
CA GLU A 414 26.67 -9.93 10.90
C GLU A 414 26.52 -8.55 10.23
N GLY A 415 25.33 -8.21 9.70
CA GLY A 415 25.16 -7.06 8.81
C GLY A 415 24.18 -5.99 9.27
N MET A 416 23.10 -6.39 9.95
CA MET A 416 21.95 -5.52 10.24
C MET A 416 22.33 -4.27 11.05
N ALA A 417 23.11 -4.44 12.12
CA ALA A 417 23.49 -3.34 13.01
C ALA A 417 24.35 -2.28 12.30
N ALA A 418 25.32 -2.71 11.48
CA ALA A 418 26.18 -1.81 10.72
C ALA A 418 25.38 -1.04 9.65
N MET A 419 24.44 -1.72 8.97
CA MET A 419 23.58 -1.08 7.97
C MET A 419 22.64 -0.04 8.61
N ALA A 420 22.05 -0.37 9.77
CA ALA A 420 21.20 0.55 10.53
C ALA A 420 21.96 1.81 10.98
N ALA A 421 23.15 1.63 11.58
CA ALA A 421 23.99 2.73 12.03
C ALA A 421 24.44 3.63 10.86
N SER A 422 24.94 3.03 9.78
CA SER A 422 25.35 3.76 8.57
C SER A 422 24.20 4.58 7.97
N ALA A 423 23.00 4.02 7.91
CA ALA A 423 21.82 4.70 7.40
C ALA A 423 21.41 5.91 8.25
N VAL A 424 21.35 5.75 9.58
CA VAL A 424 21.05 6.84 10.51
C VAL A 424 22.07 7.96 10.35
N MET A 425 23.36 7.63 10.23
CA MET A 425 24.45 8.58 10.04
C MET A 425 24.42 9.31 8.68
N ALA A 426 23.91 8.68 7.62
CA ALA A 426 23.83 9.28 6.29
C ALA A 426 22.85 10.47 6.20
N GLY A 427 21.82 10.53 7.05
CA GLY A 427 20.84 11.63 7.11
C GLY A 427 19.94 11.83 5.88
N GLN A 428 20.11 11.01 4.85
CA GLN A 428 19.28 10.95 3.66
C GLN A 428 19.52 9.64 2.90
N GLY A 429 18.54 9.20 2.13
CA GLY A 429 18.65 8.02 1.28
C GLY A 429 17.32 7.68 0.60
N ASN A 430 17.30 6.58 -0.17
CA ASN A 430 16.15 6.19 -1.00
C ASN A 430 15.88 4.67 -1.01
N SER A 431 16.38 3.93 -0.01
CA SER A 431 16.18 2.48 0.10
C SER A 431 15.14 2.14 1.16
N GLY A 432 14.01 1.55 0.72
CA GLY A 432 12.96 1.08 1.62
C GLY A 432 13.38 -0.08 2.52
N ASP A 433 14.32 -0.92 2.07
CA ASP A 433 14.89 -2.01 2.90
C ASP A 433 15.65 -1.46 4.12
N VAL A 434 16.40 -0.39 3.90
CA VAL A 434 17.17 0.27 4.96
C VAL A 434 16.24 0.95 5.97
N VAL A 435 15.16 1.59 5.49
CA VAL A 435 14.11 2.13 6.40
C VAL A 435 13.47 1.01 7.21
N ARG A 436 13.19 -0.14 6.58
CA ARG A 436 12.64 -1.32 7.26
C ARG A 436 13.55 -1.87 8.35
N ILE A 437 14.86 -1.93 8.11
CA ILE A 437 15.85 -2.35 9.14
C ILE A 437 15.78 -1.42 10.36
N VAL A 438 15.94 -0.10 10.14
CA VAL A 438 16.02 0.89 11.23
C VAL A 438 14.72 0.94 12.04
N THR A 439 13.56 0.89 11.36
CA THR A 439 12.25 0.86 12.01
C THR A 439 12.03 -0.44 12.78
N GLU A 440 12.40 -1.61 12.25
CA GLU A 440 12.20 -2.87 12.98
C GLU A 440 13.00 -2.92 14.30
N ILE A 441 14.28 -2.52 14.27
CA ILE A 441 15.13 -2.50 15.48
C ILE A 441 14.51 -1.61 16.56
N ALA A 442 14.01 -0.42 16.16
CA ALA A 442 13.35 0.52 17.05
C ALA A 442 12.03 -0.03 17.63
N ALA A 443 11.23 -0.73 16.80
CA ALA A 443 10.01 -1.41 17.25
C ALA A 443 10.30 -2.56 18.24
N VAL A 444 11.40 -3.33 18.02
CA VAL A 444 11.87 -4.37 18.94
C VAL A 444 12.37 -3.79 20.27
N LEU A 445 13.07 -2.64 20.22
CA LEU A 445 13.54 -1.92 21.40
C LEU A 445 12.37 -1.38 22.24
N SER A 446 11.34 -0.82 21.58
CA SER A 446 10.13 -0.36 22.26
C SER A 446 9.33 -1.50 22.90
N GLY A 447 9.20 -2.64 22.20
CA GLY A 447 8.43 -3.80 22.67
C GLY A 447 6.91 -3.61 22.71
N GLY A 448 6.40 -2.40 22.40
CA GLY A 448 4.98 -2.09 22.32
C GLY A 448 4.31 -2.50 21.00
N PRO A 449 2.97 -2.50 20.94
CA PRO A 449 2.23 -2.71 19.70
C PRO A 449 2.35 -1.50 18.77
N VAL A 450 2.27 -1.72 17.45
CA VAL A 450 2.50 -0.66 16.43
C VAL A 450 1.70 0.64 16.65
N PRO A 451 0.40 0.62 17.03
CA PRO A 451 -0.33 1.87 17.29
C PRO A 451 0.23 2.69 18.47
N ALA A 452 0.87 2.06 19.46
CA ALA A 452 1.52 2.78 20.55
C ALA A 452 2.79 3.53 20.10
N LEU A 453 3.31 3.22 18.91
CA LEU A 453 4.44 3.93 18.31
C LEU A 453 4.01 5.22 17.59
N ASP A 454 2.70 5.49 17.44
CA ASP A 454 2.19 6.67 16.70
C ASP A 454 2.33 8.00 17.43
N GLU A 455 2.50 8.01 18.75
CA GLU A 455 2.70 9.25 19.53
C GLU A 455 3.97 9.20 20.38
N THR A 456 4.69 10.33 20.39
CA THR A 456 5.80 10.59 21.33
C THR A 456 5.59 11.94 22.02
N ARG A 457 6.50 12.33 22.92
CA ARG A 457 6.55 13.67 23.54
C ARG A 457 7.89 14.40 23.33
N PHE A 458 8.89 13.70 22.83
CA PHE A 458 10.26 14.17 22.59
C PHE A 458 10.36 15.51 21.83
N TRP A 459 9.44 15.78 20.90
CA TRP A 459 9.50 17.02 20.13
C TRP A 459 8.95 18.23 20.91
N ARG A 460 7.91 18.02 21.74
CA ARG A 460 7.31 19.04 22.61
C ARG A 460 8.06 19.22 23.94
N ASP A 461 8.69 18.18 24.46
CA ASP A 461 9.39 18.20 25.75
C ASP A 461 10.64 19.09 25.69
N THR A 462 10.74 20.04 26.63
CA THR A 462 11.90 20.93 26.82
C THR A 462 12.88 20.39 27.88
N VAL A 463 12.78 19.10 28.22
CA VAL A 463 13.61 18.47 29.25
C VAL A 463 15.08 18.44 28.77
N PRO A 464 16.07 18.74 29.64
CA PRO A 464 17.47 18.68 29.27
C PRO A 464 17.86 17.33 28.67
N ILE A 465 18.76 17.38 27.69
CA ILE A 465 19.31 16.18 27.04
C ILE A 465 19.99 15.33 28.12
N SER A 466 19.46 14.13 28.40
CA SER A 466 20.17 13.17 29.26
C SER A 466 21.52 12.83 28.62
N ASP A 467 22.60 12.86 29.39
CA ASP A 467 23.95 12.49 28.94
C ASP A 467 24.16 10.97 28.80
N SER A 468 23.14 10.16 29.08
CA SER A 468 23.18 8.70 28.88
C SER A 468 23.62 8.34 27.45
N PRO A 469 24.64 7.48 27.24
CA PRO A 469 25.04 7.09 25.88
C PRO A 469 23.91 6.36 25.13
N ILE A 470 22.99 5.72 25.86
CA ILE A 470 21.82 5.00 25.34
C ILE A 470 20.58 5.89 25.44
N LEU A 471 19.79 5.93 24.36
CA LEU A 471 18.51 6.65 24.30
C LEU A 471 17.36 5.81 24.89
N ASP A 472 16.40 6.48 25.51
CA ASP A 472 15.17 5.83 25.95
C ASP A 472 14.28 5.45 24.74
N PRO A 473 13.35 4.48 24.90
CA PRO A 473 12.50 4.03 23.81
C PRO A 473 11.65 5.11 23.13
N MET A 474 11.17 6.13 23.86
CA MET A 474 10.32 7.17 23.27
C MET A 474 11.16 8.10 22.39
N THR A 475 12.35 8.49 22.84
CA THR A 475 13.31 9.26 22.03
C THR A 475 13.74 8.47 20.79
N VAL A 476 14.01 7.16 20.90
CA VAL A 476 14.32 6.31 19.74
C VAL A 476 13.18 6.33 18.72
N ILE A 477 11.93 6.12 19.13
CA ILE A 477 10.77 6.14 18.23
C ILE A 477 10.59 7.51 17.57
N ALA A 478 10.74 8.60 18.33
CA ALA A 478 10.59 9.97 17.83
C ALA A 478 11.61 10.31 16.73
N LEU A 479 12.88 9.95 16.96
CA LEU A 479 13.97 10.18 15.99
C LEU A 479 13.86 9.23 14.78
N VAL A 480 13.42 7.98 14.97
CA VAL A 480 13.26 7.02 13.87
C VAL A 480 12.10 7.39 12.94
N LYS A 481 11.03 8.02 13.45
CA LYS A 481 10.01 8.67 12.60
C LYS A 481 10.59 9.80 11.75
N CYS A 482 11.45 10.64 12.34
CA CYS A 482 12.13 11.70 11.60
C CYS A 482 13.09 11.14 10.53
N PHE A 483 13.86 10.10 10.85
CA PHE A 483 14.65 9.35 9.89
C PHE A 483 13.79 8.76 8.75
N ALA A 484 12.61 8.21 9.06
CA ALA A 484 11.68 7.73 8.03
C ALA A 484 11.20 8.87 7.11
N LEU A 485 10.99 10.10 7.63
CA LEU A 485 10.74 11.30 6.80
C LEU A 485 11.95 11.67 5.92
N GLU A 486 13.17 11.67 6.46
CA GLU A 486 14.40 11.95 5.71
C GLU A 486 14.51 11.04 4.48
N TRP A 487 14.18 9.76 4.64
CA TRP A 487 14.23 8.71 3.61
C TRP A 487 12.93 8.53 2.80
N SER A 488 11.88 9.31 3.11
CA SER A 488 10.62 9.29 2.35
C SER A 488 10.76 9.98 0.99
N ASN A 489 10.06 9.46 -0.02
CA ASN A 489 10.17 9.91 -1.41
C ASN A 489 8.92 10.67 -1.83
N ASP A 490 9.10 11.76 -2.59
CA ASP A 490 7.96 12.44 -3.24
C ASP A 490 7.29 11.49 -4.24
N LEU A 491 5.97 11.43 -4.17
CA LEU A 491 5.14 10.93 -5.24
C LEU A 491 4.29 12.11 -5.69
N ASN A 492 4.57 12.64 -6.88
CA ASN A 492 3.88 13.81 -7.43
C ASN A 492 2.40 13.50 -7.69
N TYR A 493 1.57 13.62 -6.65
CA TYR A 493 0.19 13.15 -6.64
C TYR A 493 -0.65 13.75 -7.78
N GLN A 494 -0.29 14.95 -8.25
CA GLN A 494 -0.91 15.65 -9.39
C GLN A 494 -1.05 14.78 -10.65
N MET A 495 -0.24 13.72 -10.81
CA MET A 495 -0.42 12.69 -11.85
C MET A 495 -1.83 12.07 -11.90
N TYR A 496 -2.63 12.17 -10.83
CA TYR A 496 -4.03 11.76 -10.84
C TYR A 496 -4.93 12.56 -11.81
N HIS A 497 -4.49 13.76 -12.21
CA HIS A 497 -5.15 14.55 -13.27
C HIS A 497 -4.87 13.98 -14.67
N ASP A 498 -3.73 13.33 -14.87
CA ASP A 498 -3.33 12.71 -16.14
C ASP A 498 -3.95 11.32 -16.36
N PHE A 499 -4.63 10.77 -15.35
CA PHE A 499 -5.28 9.46 -15.42
C PHE A 499 -6.82 9.60 -15.58
N PRO A 500 -7.44 8.78 -16.45
CA PRO A 500 -8.89 8.75 -16.57
C PRO A 500 -9.54 8.22 -15.28
N ILE A 501 -10.85 8.45 -15.15
CA ILE A 501 -11.62 8.08 -13.94
C ILE A 501 -11.51 6.57 -13.66
N GLU A 502 -11.65 5.76 -14.72
CA GLU A 502 -11.57 4.30 -14.71
C GLU A 502 -10.44 3.82 -15.63
N MET A 503 -9.80 2.72 -15.22
CA MET A 503 -8.64 2.11 -15.88
C MET A 503 -8.71 0.60 -15.80
N TYR A 504 -8.09 -0.08 -16.77
CA TYR A 504 -7.92 -1.53 -16.74
C TYR A 504 -6.65 -1.93 -16.00
N LEU A 505 -6.78 -2.67 -14.89
CA LEU A 505 -5.67 -3.40 -14.27
C LEU A 505 -5.69 -4.84 -14.81
N GLY A 506 -4.70 -5.22 -15.63
CA GLY A 506 -4.72 -6.45 -16.42
C GLY A 506 -3.40 -7.19 -16.48
#